data_AF-A0A9P5HXP7-F1
#
_entry.id   AF-A0A9P5HXP7-F1
#
_cell.length_a   1.000
_cell.length_b   1.000
_cell.length_c   1.000
_cell.angle_alpha   90.00
_cell.angle_beta   90.00
_cell.angle_gamma   90.00
#
_symmetry.space_group_name_H-M   'P 1'
#
loop_
_entity.id
_entity.type
_entity.pdbx_description
1 polymer ?
#
loop_
_entity_poly.entity_id
_entity_poly.type
_entity_poly.pdbx_seq_one_letter_code
_entity_poly.pdbx_strand_id
1 'polypeptide(L)'
;MSTEIPLTANHTQQPFKLLELPPELLTLLESDVPPTLLLTSSPQPPHHAHLLVSPSPSSASTSTTPSTTTKKTYLLRQKNTSNPLMLLSPSTYSSSSSSTSTPQPQPSITRIGSISDTIELIEKEEEIIDGQEKHREKEPEVSKKTTTGKVNKWHEKFAKSRGSGTNSKG
;
A
#
# COMPACT_ATOMS: atom_id res chain seq x y z
N MET A 1 -28.45 -12.60 29.45
CA MET A 1 -28.14 -11.24 28.96
C MET A 1 -27.35 -11.42 27.67
N SER A 2 -27.99 -11.34 26.50
CA SER A 2 -27.28 -11.44 25.22
C SER A 2 -26.54 -10.14 24.96
N THR A 3 -25.22 -10.19 24.92
CA THR A 3 -24.33 -9.04 24.66
C THR A 3 -24.16 -8.82 23.16
N GLU A 4 -25.26 -8.67 22.44
CA GLU A 4 -25.20 -8.43 21.00
C GLU A 4 -24.89 -6.94 20.75
N ILE A 5 -23.83 -6.67 20.00
CA ILE A 5 -23.45 -5.32 19.60
C ILE A 5 -24.10 -5.04 18.24
N PRO A 6 -25.00 -4.04 18.12
CA PRO A 6 -25.63 -3.71 16.85
C PRO A 6 -24.60 -3.34 15.78
N LEU A 7 -24.74 -3.92 14.59
CA LEU A 7 -23.87 -3.66 13.44
C LEU A 7 -24.68 -3.01 12.32
N THR A 8 -24.26 -1.81 11.93
CA THR A 8 -24.88 -1.03 10.83
C THR A 8 -23.90 -0.88 9.67
N ALA A 9 -24.38 -0.56 8.48
CA ALA A 9 -23.54 -0.30 7.31
C ALA A 9 -23.85 1.09 6.76
N ASN A 10 -22.82 1.92 6.57
CA ASN A 10 -22.98 3.19 5.89
C ASN A 10 -23.11 2.96 4.37
N HIS A 11 -24.09 3.61 3.75
CA HIS A 11 -24.30 3.57 2.30
C HIS A 11 -23.19 4.33 1.55
N THR A 12 -22.61 5.38 2.15
CA THR A 12 -21.47 6.12 1.58
C THR A 12 -20.17 5.54 2.13
N GLN A 13 -19.60 4.57 1.41
CA GLN A 13 -18.29 4.03 1.75
C GLN A 13 -17.21 5.06 1.36
N GLN A 14 -16.43 5.51 2.35
CA GLN A 14 -15.31 6.41 2.09
C GLN A 14 -14.19 5.65 1.35
N PRO A 15 -13.38 6.33 0.51
CA PRO A 15 -12.33 5.71 -0.28
C PRO A 15 -11.08 5.43 0.58
N PHE A 16 -11.25 4.71 1.69
CA PHE A 16 -10.14 4.29 2.54
C PHE A 16 -9.26 3.26 1.80
N LYS A 17 -7.96 3.35 2.04
CA LYS A 17 -6.95 2.38 1.60
C LYS A 17 -6.10 1.98 2.79
N LEU A 18 -5.69 0.71 2.82
CA LEU A 18 -4.79 0.20 3.86
C LEU A 18 -3.36 0.26 3.35
N LEU A 19 -2.48 0.88 4.13
CA LEU A 19 -1.06 0.96 3.88
C LEU A 19 -0.32 0.06 4.89
N GLU A 20 0.47 -0.88 4.39
CA GLU A 20 1.30 -1.77 5.20
C GLU A 20 2.59 -1.03 5.59
N LEU A 21 2.76 -0.76 6.89
CA LEU A 21 3.89 0.01 7.41
C LEU A 21 5.02 -0.94 7.85
N PRO A 22 6.26 -0.76 7.35
CA PRO A 22 7.42 -1.43 7.90
C PRO A 22 7.60 -1.10 9.39
N PRO A 23 8.12 -2.04 10.22
CA PRO A 23 8.25 -1.84 11.66
C PRO A 23 9.06 -0.59 12.04
N GLU A 24 10.12 -0.30 11.29
CA GLU A 24 10.96 0.90 11.49
C GLU A 24 10.17 2.20 11.25
N LEU A 25 9.32 2.23 10.22
CA LEU A 25 8.52 3.40 9.91
C LEU A 25 7.40 3.58 10.93
N LEU A 26 6.84 2.47 11.44
CA LEU A 26 5.87 2.50 12.53
C LEU A 26 6.48 3.08 13.81
N THR A 27 7.65 2.60 14.24
CA THR A 27 8.32 3.15 15.43
C THR A 27 8.71 4.61 15.25
N LEU A 28 9.07 5.03 14.04
CA LEU A 28 9.36 6.43 13.73
C LEU A 28 8.10 7.31 13.81
N LEU A 29 6.94 6.83 13.33
CA LEU A 29 5.64 7.52 13.43
C LEU A 29 5.11 7.61 14.87
N GLU A 30 5.41 6.62 15.71
CA GLU A 30 5.03 6.59 17.13
C GLU A 30 6.01 7.38 18.03
N SER A 31 7.11 7.88 17.48
CA SER A 31 8.12 8.64 18.23
C SER A 31 7.65 10.07 18.55
N ASP A 32 8.28 10.69 19.56
CA ASP A 32 7.99 12.08 20.00
C ASP A 32 8.24 13.11 18.88
N VAL A 33 9.08 12.76 17.90
CA VAL A 33 9.35 13.59 16.73
C VAL A 33 8.97 12.81 15.45
N PRO A 34 7.66 12.74 15.13
CA PRO A 34 7.21 11.96 14.00
C PRO A 34 7.71 12.57 12.67
N PRO A 35 8.03 11.73 11.68
CA PRO A 35 8.52 12.18 10.38
C PRO A 35 7.36 12.73 9.53
N THR A 36 7.71 13.57 8.56
CA THR A 36 6.74 14.02 7.55
C THR A 36 6.73 13.02 6.40
N LEU A 37 5.56 12.49 6.09
CA LEU A 37 5.31 11.58 4.98
C LEU A 37 4.76 12.34 3.76
N LEU A 38 5.42 12.23 2.62
CA LEU A 38 4.98 12.86 1.37
C LEU A 38 4.76 11.81 0.28
N LEU A 39 3.55 11.79 -0.29
CA LEU A 39 3.24 10.98 -1.46
C LEU A 39 3.54 11.77 -2.73
N THR A 40 4.41 11.24 -3.59
CA THR A 40 4.72 11.82 -4.89
C THR A 40 4.58 10.79 -6.00
N SER A 41 4.17 11.21 -7.19
CA SER A 41 4.21 10.37 -8.39
C SER A 41 5.52 10.60 -9.15
N SER A 42 6.07 9.55 -9.76
CA SER A 42 7.15 9.70 -10.72
C SER A 42 6.58 10.12 -12.09
N PRO A 43 7.05 11.25 -12.67
CA PRO A 43 6.69 11.61 -14.04
C PRO A 43 7.38 10.69 -15.07
N GLN A 44 8.46 10.01 -14.68
CA GLN A 44 9.21 9.12 -15.56
C GLN A 44 8.64 7.70 -15.51
N PRO A 45 8.39 7.05 -16.67
CA PRO A 45 7.95 5.67 -16.72
C PRO A 45 8.98 4.72 -16.08
N PRO A 46 8.53 3.65 -15.41
CA PRO A 46 7.13 3.32 -15.11
C PRO A 46 6.54 4.26 -14.04
N HIS A 47 5.31 4.74 -14.27
CA HIS A 47 4.60 5.65 -13.36
C HIS A 47 4.27 4.93 -12.05
N HIS A 48 5.19 5.02 -11.08
CA HIS A 48 4.97 4.55 -9.72
C HIS A 48 4.72 5.72 -8.78
N ALA A 49 3.91 5.47 -7.77
CA ALA A 49 3.81 6.35 -6.61
C ALA A 49 4.93 6.00 -5.62
N HIS A 50 5.48 7.03 -5.00
CA HIS A 50 6.53 6.95 -4.00
C HIS A 50 6.08 7.62 -2.71
N LEU A 51 6.49 7.05 -1.58
CA LEU A 51 6.40 7.65 -0.25
C LEU A 51 7.79 8.13 0.15
N LEU A 52 7.94 9.43 0.32
CA LEU A 52 9.14 10.06 0.84
C LEU A 52 8.98 10.26 2.35
N VAL A 53 9.95 9.78 3.13
CA VAL A 53 10.01 9.98 4.58
C VAL A 53 11.08 11.02 4.86
N SER A 54 10.64 12.20 5.32
CA SER A 54 11.54 13.28 5.69
C SER A 54 11.56 13.45 7.21
N PRO A 55 12.74 13.66 7.83
CA PRO A 55 12.83 13.97 9.26
C PRO A 55 12.11 15.29 9.56
N SER A 56 11.51 15.39 10.74
CA SER A 56 10.81 16.61 11.15
C SER A 56 11.78 17.80 11.28
N PRO A 57 11.40 19.00 10.81
CA PRO A 57 12.24 20.19 10.92
C PRO A 57 12.49 20.66 12.36
N SER A 58 11.72 20.18 13.35
CA SER A 58 11.86 20.57 14.76
C SER A 58 13.06 19.93 15.48
N SER A 59 13.72 18.93 14.88
CA SER A 59 14.97 18.34 15.43
C SER A 59 16.25 19.09 15.02
N ALA A 60 16.13 20.21 14.30
CA ALA A 60 17.28 21.08 14.00
C ALA A 60 17.67 21.93 15.22
N SER A 61 18.14 21.30 16.30
CA SER A 61 18.80 22.01 17.39
C SER A 61 19.96 21.22 18.00
N THR A 62 21.16 21.70 17.70
CA THR A 62 22.38 21.63 18.54
C THR A 62 23.19 20.34 18.72
N SER A 63 23.11 19.32 17.86
CA SER A 63 24.15 18.26 17.87
C SER A 63 25.13 18.38 16.70
N THR A 64 26.39 18.71 17.00
CA THR A 64 27.56 18.71 16.10
C THR A 64 28.00 17.27 15.77
N THR A 65 27.07 16.43 15.38
CA THR A 65 27.33 15.09 14.86
C THR A 65 26.58 14.98 13.53
N PRO A 66 27.22 14.58 12.43
CA PRO A 66 26.54 14.37 11.16
C PRO A 66 25.65 13.13 11.30
N SER A 67 24.49 13.30 11.95
CA SER A 67 23.44 12.31 11.91
C SER A 67 23.01 12.26 10.46
N THR A 68 23.34 11.15 9.82
CA THR A 68 22.86 10.74 8.50
C THR A 68 21.34 10.78 8.53
N THR A 69 20.74 11.95 8.29
CA THR A 69 19.31 12.11 8.07
C THR A 69 18.98 11.48 6.72
N THR A 70 18.89 10.15 6.73
CA THR A 70 18.63 9.33 5.57
C THR A 70 17.19 9.59 5.13
N LYS A 71 17.03 10.34 4.04
CA LYS A 71 15.76 10.40 3.33
C LYS A 71 15.47 8.97 2.86
N LYS A 72 14.40 8.37 3.37
CA LYS A 72 13.96 7.06 2.91
C LYS A 72 12.86 7.22 1.89
N THR A 73 13.01 6.52 0.78
CA THR A 73 12.03 6.51 -0.30
C THR A 73 11.45 5.11 -0.42
N TYR A 74 10.13 4.98 -0.35
CA TYR A 74 9.43 3.72 -0.55
C TYR A 74 8.63 3.75 -1.86
N LEU A 75 8.65 2.67 -2.61
CA LEU A 75 7.76 2.39 -3.73
C LEU A 75 6.43 1.84 -3.19
N LEU A 76 5.31 2.36 -3.69
CA LEU A 76 3.99 1.83 -3.36
C LEU A 76 3.62 0.69 -4.33
N ARG A 77 3.32 -0.48 -3.79
CA ARG A 77 2.82 -1.63 -4.55
C ARG A 77 1.42 -2.00 -4.09
N GLN A 78 0.44 -1.94 -4.98
CA GLN A 78 -0.90 -2.45 -4.70
C GLN A 78 -0.90 -3.99 -4.72
N LYS A 79 -1.52 -4.59 -3.71
CA LYS A 79 -1.64 -6.04 -3.54
C LYS A 79 -3.10 -6.39 -3.28
N ASN A 80 -3.70 -7.18 -4.16
CA ASN A 80 -5.09 -7.64 -3.97
C ASN A 80 -5.15 -8.66 -2.83
N THR A 81 -6.26 -8.63 -2.08
CA THR A 81 -6.59 -9.64 -1.06
C THR A 81 -7.79 -10.46 -1.53
N SER A 82 -7.71 -11.79 -1.37
CA SER A 82 -8.87 -12.68 -1.58
C SER A 82 -9.82 -12.70 -0.38
N ASN A 83 -9.39 -12.14 0.76
CA ASN A 83 -10.18 -12.10 2.00
C ASN A 83 -10.98 -10.80 2.06
N PRO A 84 -12.26 -10.85 2.47
CA PRO A 84 -13.07 -9.66 2.64
C PRO A 84 -12.60 -8.88 3.88
N LEU A 85 -12.06 -7.68 3.66
CA LEU A 85 -11.67 -6.78 4.74
C LEU A 85 -12.75 -5.70 4.92
N MET A 86 -13.28 -5.59 6.13
CA MET A 86 -14.26 -4.56 6.49
C MET A 86 -13.63 -3.55 7.45
N LEU A 87 -13.75 -2.27 7.12
CA LEU A 87 -13.40 -1.20 8.06
C LEU A 87 -14.62 -0.88 8.89
N LEU A 88 -14.44 -0.97 10.21
CA LEU A 88 -15.46 -0.75 11.20
C LEU A 88 -15.09 0.48 12.03
N SER A 89 -16.06 1.35 12.28
CA SER A 89 -15.92 2.48 13.18
C SER A 89 -16.88 2.30 14.35
N PRO A 90 -16.44 2.58 15.59
CA PRO A 90 -17.34 2.64 16.73
C PRO A 90 -18.45 3.66 16.48
N SER A 91 -19.68 3.33 16.85
CA SER A 91 -20.83 4.21 16.77
C SER A 91 -21.71 4.07 18.01
N THR A 92 -22.68 4.98 18.16
CA THR A 92 -23.67 4.90 19.24
C THR A 92 -25.05 4.86 18.65
N TYR A 93 -25.84 3.86 19.04
CA TYR A 93 -27.23 3.74 18.66
C TYR A 93 -28.12 4.21 19.81
N SER A 94 -29.03 5.14 19.53
CA SER A 94 -30.06 5.58 20.48
C SER A 94 -31.40 5.03 20.01
N SER A 95 -31.88 3.96 20.67
CA SER A 95 -33.22 3.43 20.37
C SER A 95 -34.27 4.43 20.85
N SER A 96 -35.02 5.00 19.91
CA SER A 96 -36.15 5.87 20.22
C SER A 96 -37.44 5.04 20.28
N SER A 97 -37.49 4.03 21.15
CA SER A 97 -38.75 3.32 21.44
C SER A 97 -39.52 4.05 22.55
N SER A 98 -40.82 4.14 22.37
CA SER A 98 -41.71 5.15 22.95
C SER A 98 -41.98 5.08 24.46
N SER A 99 -42.23 6.28 25.01
CA SER A 99 -42.94 6.65 26.24
C SER A 99 -42.34 6.22 27.59
N THR A 100 -41.71 7.20 28.25
CA THR A 100 -41.44 7.36 29.70
C THR A 100 -40.01 7.11 30.20
N SER A 101 -39.10 6.60 29.37
CA SER A 101 -37.67 6.50 29.75
C SER A 101 -36.77 7.31 28.83
N THR A 102 -35.76 7.95 29.41
CA THR A 102 -34.73 8.70 28.68
C THR A 102 -34.00 7.76 27.71
N PRO A 103 -33.80 8.15 26.44
CA PRO A 103 -33.05 7.34 25.49
C PRO A 103 -31.63 7.09 26.01
N GLN A 104 -31.29 5.83 26.25
CA GLN A 104 -29.96 5.44 26.71
C GLN A 104 -29.08 5.12 25.49
N PRO A 105 -27.94 5.80 25.30
CA PRO A 105 -27.02 5.48 24.20
C PRO A 105 -26.42 4.10 24.44
N GLN A 106 -26.52 3.23 23.43
CA GLN A 106 -25.89 1.91 23.44
C GLN A 106 -24.70 1.88 22.46
N PRO A 107 -23.61 1.17 22.81
CA PRO A 107 -22.48 0.99 21.92
C PRO A 107 -22.91 0.19 20.69
N SER A 108 -22.52 0.65 19.51
CA SER A 108 -22.75 -0.02 18.24
C SER A 108 -21.50 0.07 17.36
N ILE A 109 -21.51 -0.65 16.24
CA ILE A 109 -20.43 -0.62 15.26
C ILE A 109 -21.02 -0.32 13.88
N THR A 110 -20.34 0.52 13.11
CA THR A 110 -20.74 0.86 11.75
C THR A 110 -19.65 0.45 10.76
N ARG A 111 -20.01 -0.31 9.72
CA ARG A 111 -19.12 -0.55 8.59
C ARG A 111 -18.98 0.73 7.77
N ILE A 112 -17.74 1.23 7.68
CA ILE A 112 -17.37 2.47 7.00
C ILE A 112 -16.63 2.24 5.67
N GLY A 113 -16.19 1.00 5.41
CA GLY A 113 -15.52 0.67 4.15
C GLY A 113 -15.38 -0.83 3.91
N SER A 114 -15.10 -1.17 2.65
CA SER A 114 -14.70 -2.50 2.22
C SER A 114 -13.39 -2.40 1.46
N ILE A 115 -12.42 -3.23 1.81
CA ILE A 115 -11.09 -3.19 1.22
C ILE A 115 -10.86 -4.48 0.43
N SER A 116 -10.55 -4.32 -0.86
CA SER A 116 -10.21 -5.40 -1.79
C SER A 116 -8.70 -5.53 -2.03
N ASP A 117 -7.94 -4.51 -1.62
CA ASP A 117 -6.52 -4.36 -1.91
C ASP A 117 -5.82 -3.54 -0.83
N THR A 118 -4.58 -3.92 -0.51
CA THR A 118 -3.68 -3.20 0.37
C THR A 118 -2.54 -2.58 -0.45
N ILE A 119 -1.87 -1.61 0.15
CA ILE A 119 -0.71 -0.95 -0.43
C ILE A 119 0.49 -1.37 0.43
N GLU A 120 1.48 -1.96 -0.21
CA GLU A 120 2.74 -2.37 0.40
C GLU A 120 3.82 -1.34 0.10
N LEU A 121 4.69 -1.09 1.09
CA LEU A 121 5.84 -0.21 0.96
C LEU A 121 7.11 -1.02 0.70
N ILE A 122 7.76 -0.77 -0.43
CA ILE A 122 9.03 -1.41 -0.80
C ILE A 122 10.13 -0.36 -0.69
N GLU A 123 11.09 -0.57 0.21
CA GLU A 123 12.21 0.35 0.38
C GLU A 123 13.03 0.45 -0.92
N LYS A 124 13.26 1.68 -1.37
CA LYS A 124 14.18 1.99 -2.46
C LYS A 124 15.48 2.43 -1.83
N GLU A 125 16.52 1.63 -1.99
CA GLU A 125 17.87 2.02 -1.62
C GLU A 125 18.27 3.23 -2.48
N GLU A 126 18.46 4.39 -1.84
CA GLU A 126 19.06 5.54 -2.49
C GLU A 126 20.58 5.34 -2.44
N GLU A 127 21.21 5.11 -3.60
CA GLU A 127 22.66 5.27 -3.70
C GLU A 127 22.99 6.71 -3.30
N ILE A 128 23.69 6.87 -2.19
CA ILE A 128 24.21 8.15 -1.73
C ILE A 128 25.24 8.61 -2.75
N ILE A 129 24.82 9.44 -3.72
CA ILE A 129 25.72 10.12 -4.65
C ILE A 129 26.31 11.31 -3.89
N ASP A 130 27.36 11.05 -3.11
CA ASP A 130 28.27 12.10 -2.66
C ASP A 130 29.01 12.65 -3.89
N GLY A 131 28.48 13.75 -4.43
CA GLY A 131 29.21 14.81 -5.10
C GLY A 131 30.31 14.41 -6.10
N GLN A 132 29.96 13.77 -7.21
CA GLN A 132 30.65 13.96 -8.49
C GLN A 132 29.76 13.49 -9.65
N GLU A 133 29.39 14.42 -10.53
CA GLU A 133 28.90 14.07 -11.86
C GLU A 133 29.96 13.20 -12.55
N LYS A 134 29.69 11.90 -12.63
CA LYS A 134 30.26 11.04 -13.66
C LYS A 134 29.13 10.32 -14.35
N HIS A 135 28.85 10.80 -15.55
CA HIS A 135 28.18 10.06 -16.60
C HIS A 135 28.84 8.68 -16.71
N ARG A 136 28.18 7.65 -16.19
CA ARG A 136 28.41 6.26 -16.57
C ARG A 136 27.06 5.61 -16.75
N GLU A 137 26.66 5.52 -18.03
CA GLU A 137 25.91 4.38 -18.53
C GLU A 137 26.44 3.11 -17.83
N LYS A 138 25.61 2.53 -16.97
CA LYS A 138 25.60 1.08 -16.79
C LYS A 138 24.42 0.54 -17.58
N GLU A 139 24.61 0.57 -18.90
CA GLU A 139 24.11 -0.50 -19.75
C GLU A 139 24.61 -1.83 -19.12
N PRO A 140 23.74 -2.82 -18.84
CA PRO A 140 24.25 -4.16 -18.62
C PRO A 140 24.79 -4.66 -19.95
N GLU A 141 26.11 -4.76 -20.06
CA GLU A 141 26.82 -5.37 -21.17
C GLU A 141 26.43 -6.87 -21.26
N VAL A 142 25.28 -7.16 -21.85
CA VAL A 142 24.89 -8.51 -22.25
C VAL A 142 25.52 -8.75 -23.61
N SER A 143 26.76 -9.24 -23.55
CA SER A 143 27.38 -10.14 -24.53
C SER A 143 26.40 -10.66 -25.59
N LYS A 144 26.57 -10.15 -26.83
CA LYS A 144 25.88 -10.63 -28.03
C LYS A 144 26.10 -12.14 -28.18
N LYS A 145 25.06 -12.93 -27.91
CA LYS A 145 24.89 -14.28 -28.47
C LYS A 145 23.52 -14.37 -29.13
N THR A 146 23.56 -14.34 -30.46
CA THR A 146 22.53 -14.85 -31.37
C THR A 146 22.02 -16.22 -30.90
N THR A 147 20.70 -16.36 -30.69
CA THR A 147 19.86 -17.48 -31.18
C THR A 147 18.43 -17.38 -30.63
N THR A 148 17.48 -17.19 -31.56
CA THR A 148 16.22 -17.92 -31.66
C THR A 148 15.34 -18.06 -30.40
N GLY A 149 14.28 -17.24 -30.36
CA GLY A 149 12.94 -17.59 -29.88
C GLY A 149 12.83 -18.52 -28.67
N LYS A 150 13.16 -18.04 -27.47
CA LYS A 150 12.75 -18.69 -26.23
C LYS A 150 11.35 -18.20 -25.86
N VAL A 151 10.35 -18.83 -26.46
CA VAL A 151 8.95 -18.63 -26.12
C VAL A 151 8.76 -19.08 -24.67
N ASN A 152 8.51 -18.13 -23.76
CA ASN A 152 8.33 -18.43 -22.35
C ASN A 152 7.20 -19.46 -22.16
N LYS A 153 7.35 -20.38 -21.20
CA LYS A 153 6.46 -21.51 -20.87
C LYS A 153 4.95 -21.17 -20.81
N TRP A 154 4.61 -19.90 -20.63
CA TRP A 154 3.25 -19.37 -20.72
C TRP A 154 2.70 -19.34 -22.15
N HIS A 155 3.48 -18.86 -23.13
CA HIS A 155 3.06 -18.78 -24.53
C HIS A 155 2.69 -20.16 -25.10
N GLU A 156 3.42 -21.22 -24.73
CA GLU A 156 3.09 -22.58 -25.19
C GLU A 156 1.77 -23.08 -24.59
N LYS A 157 1.50 -22.80 -23.30
CA LYS A 157 0.27 -23.25 -22.65
C LYS A 157 -0.98 -22.54 -23.16
N PHE A 158 -0.89 -21.26 -23.51
CA PHE A 158 -2.06 -20.52 -24.03
C PHE A 158 -2.28 -20.73 -25.53
N ALA A 159 -1.23 -20.93 -26.32
CA ALA A 159 -1.38 -21.23 -27.74
C ALA A 159 -1.98 -22.63 -27.98
N LYS A 160 -1.56 -23.65 -27.20
CA LYS A 160 -2.09 -25.03 -27.33
C LYS A 160 -3.57 -25.15 -27.02
N SER A 161 -4.14 -24.28 -26.19
CA SER A 161 -5.57 -24.33 -25.86
C SER A 161 -6.47 -23.89 -27.02
N ARG A 162 -5.94 -23.22 -28.06
CA ARG A 162 -6.75 -22.71 -29.19
C ARG A 162 -6.69 -23.59 -30.44
N GLY A 163 -5.88 -24.64 -30.46
CA GLY A 163 -5.62 -25.47 -31.66
C GLY A 163 -6.17 -26.90 -31.64
N SER A 164 -6.72 -27.39 -30.53
CA SER A 164 -7.30 -28.74 -30.48
C SER A 164 -8.81 -28.67 -30.56
N GLY A 165 -9.31 -28.45 -31.77
CA GLY A 165 -10.74 -28.28 -32.03
C GLY A 165 -11.16 -28.79 -33.40
N THR A 166 -10.48 -29.80 -33.96
CA THR A 166 -10.98 -30.54 -35.13
C THR A 166 -10.40 -31.94 -35.10
N ASN A 167 -11.21 -32.95 -34.76
CA ASN A 167 -11.51 -34.08 -35.65
C ASN A 167 -12.28 -35.14 -34.84
N SER A 168 -13.60 -35.19 -35.00
CA SER A 168 -14.34 -36.43 -34.75
C SER A 168 -15.63 -36.46 -35.56
N LYS A 169 -15.69 -37.50 -36.40
CA LYS A 169 -16.86 -38.17 -36.99
C LYS A 169 -17.57 -37.53 -38.17
N GLY A 170 -17.67 -38.34 -39.23
CA GLY A 170 -18.49 -38.16 -40.42
C GLY A 170 -17.90 -38.95 -41.56
#